data_AF-A0A2V7QDW7-F1
#
_entry.id   AF-A0A2V7QDW7-F1
#
_cell.length_a   1.000
_cell.length_b   1.000
_cell.length_c   1.000
_cell.angle_alpha   90.00
_cell.angle_beta   90.00
_cell.angle_gamma   90.00
#
_symmetry.space_group_name_H-M   'P 1'
#
loop_
_entity.id
_entity.type
_entity.pdbx_description
1 polymer ?
#
loop_
_entity_poly.entity_id
_entity_poly.type
_entity_poly.pdbx_seq_one_letter_code
_entity_poly.pdbx_strand_id
1 'polypeptide(L)'
;LATGKETTLVVVNSVCGCAARNARPAATLAIRHANHPQRLLTVFAGQDADATARARSYFTGYPPSSPQMALFKDGKLVFMLERKNIEGRPAPDIAADLTAAFDSYCR
;
A
#
# COMPACT_ATOMS: atom_id res chain seq x y z
N LEU A 1 -10.21 -1.20 -9.32
CA LEU A 1 -9.50 0.09 -9.13
C LEU A 1 -10.03 1.02 -10.19
N ALA A 2 -10.66 2.14 -9.82
CA ALA A 2 -11.35 2.94 -10.83
C ALA A 2 -10.35 3.55 -11.82
N THR A 3 -10.81 3.65 -13.06
CA THR A 3 -10.17 4.24 -14.24
C THR A 3 -10.19 5.78 -14.25
N GLY A 4 -10.50 6.42 -13.12
CA GLY A 4 -10.47 7.88 -12.97
C GLY A 4 -9.07 8.42 -12.71
N LYS A 5 -8.88 9.74 -12.85
CA LYS A 5 -7.61 10.47 -12.61
C LYS A 5 -7.10 10.45 -11.16
N GLU A 6 -7.62 9.54 -10.35
CA GLU A 6 -7.46 9.54 -8.89
C GLU A 6 -6.35 8.60 -8.48
N THR A 7 -5.52 9.03 -7.52
CA THR A 7 -4.53 8.17 -6.89
C THR A 7 -5.17 7.30 -5.81
N THR A 8 -4.80 6.03 -5.78
CA THR A 8 -5.38 5.04 -4.85
C THR A 8 -4.26 4.27 -4.17
N LEU A 9 -4.19 4.31 -2.84
CA LEU A 9 -3.33 3.43 -2.06
C LEU A 9 -4.13 2.22 -1.61
N VAL A 10 -3.61 1.03 -1.92
CA VAL A 10 -4.16 -0.26 -1.50
C VAL A 10 -3.19 -0.90 -0.52
N VAL A 11 -3.65 -1.15 0.70
CA VAL A 11 -2.88 -1.85 1.73
C VAL A 11 -3.40 -3.28 1.84
N VAL A 12 -2.54 -4.26 1.55
CA VAL A 12 -2.82 -5.67 1.90
C VAL A 12 -2.35 -5.90 3.32
N ASN A 13 -3.31 -5.87 4.22
CA ASN A 13 -3.13 -6.11 5.64
C ASN A 13 -2.99 -7.61 5.94
N SER A 14 -2.52 -7.94 7.13
CA SER A 14 -2.37 -9.32 7.60
C SER A 14 -2.41 -9.37 9.13
N VAL A 15 -2.57 -10.58 9.68
CA VAL A 15 -2.40 -10.86 11.11
C VAL A 15 -0.94 -10.90 11.54
N CYS A 16 0.03 -10.92 10.61
CA CYS A 16 1.45 -10.97 10.95
C CYS A 16 1.88 -9.74 11.79
N GLY A 17 2.77 -9.95 12.78
CA GLY A 17 3.22 -8.90 13.70
C GLY A 17 3.90 -7.70 13.02
N CYS A 18 4.46 -7.87 11.82
CA CYS A 18 5.01 -6.77 11.01
C CYS A 18 3.92 -5.87 10.40
N ALA A 19 2.72 -6.39 10.13
CA ALA A 19 1.59 -5.59 9.69
C ALA A 19 1.09 -4.67 10.83
N ALA A 20 1.00 -5.21 12.05
CA ALA A 20 0.56 -4.46 13.22
C ALA A 20 1.56 -3.38 13.67
N ARG A 21 2.86 -3.69 13.67
CA ARG A 21 3.90 -2.78 14.18
C ARG A 21 4.43 -1.78 13.15
N ASN A 22 4.47 -2.16 11.87
CA ASN A 22 5.17 -1.37 10.86
C ASN A 22 4.21 -0.86 9.78
N ALA A 23 3.51 -1.76 9.07
CA ALA A 23 2.72 -1.37 7.90
C ALA A 23 1.54 -0.45 8.22
N ARG A 24 0.74 -0.77 9.26
CA ARG A 24 -0.42 0.07 9.63
C ARG A 24 0.01 1.46 10.13
N PRO A 25 0.97 1.58 11.08
CA PRO A 25 1.43 2.90 11.51
C PRO A 25 2.09 3.70 10.39
N ALA A 26 2.83 3.05 9.49
CA ALA A 26 3.44 3.71 8.34
C ALA A 26 2.39 4.28 7.38
N ALA A 27 1.35 3.51 7.05
CA ALA A 27 0.24 4.00 6.22
C ALA A 27 -0.48 5.17 6.90
N THR A 28 -0.76 5.09 8.21
CA THR A 28 -1.38 6.18 8.98
C THR A 28 -0.51 7.44 9.02
N LEU A 29 0.80 7.31 9.11
CA LEU A 29 1.72 8.44 9.09
C LEU A 29 1.79 9.07 7.69
N ALA A 30 1.89 8.24 6.66
CA ALA A 30 2.02 8.70 5.27
C ALA A 30 0.80 9.48 4.78
N ILE A 31 -0.43 9.10 5.16
CA ILE A 31 -1.65 9.82 4.74
C ILE A 31 -1.81 11.21 5.36
N ARG A 32 -1.04 11.53 6.41
CA ARG A 32 -1.01 12.88 6.99
C ARG A 32 -0.19 13.86 6.16
N HIS A 33 0.51 13.36 5.14
CA HIS A 33 1.29 14.18 4.22
C HIS A 33 0.37 15.07 3.38
N ALA A 34 0.86 16.25 3.01
CA ALA A 34 0.08 17.23 2.25
C ALA A 34 -0.38 16.62 0.90
N ASN A 35 0.55 15.96 0.20
CA ASN A 35 0.24 15.18 -0.99
C ASN A 35 -0.06 13.75 -0.55
N HIS A 36 -1.31 13.32 -0.67
CA HIS A 36 -1.72 11.98 -0.31
C HIS A 36 -2.74 11.45 -1.33
N PRO A 37 -2.88 10.12 -1.45
CA PRO A 37 -3.83 9.53 -2.38
C PRO A 37 -5.27 9.83 -1.98
N GLN A 38 -6.10 10.14 -2.97
CA GLN A 38 -7.52 10.47 -2.77
C GLN A 38 -8.33 9.27 -2.26
N ARG A 39 -7.89 8.06 -2.59
CA ARG A 39 -8.55 6.82 -2.17
C ARG A 39 -7.61 5.94 -1.37
N LEU A 40 -8.13 5.46 -0.25
CA LEU A 40 -7.46 4.55 0.66
C LEU A 40 -8.28 3.26 0.73
N LEU A 41 -7.71 2.17 0.26
CA LEU A 41 -8.33 0.85 0.27
C LEU A 41 -7.47 -0.09 1.11
N THR A 42 -8.12 -1.00 1.82
CA THR A 42 -7.45 -2.07 2.54
C THR A 42 -8.14 -3.39 2.25
N VAL A 43 -7.36 -4.45 2.10
CA VAL A 43 -7.84 -5.84 2.04
C VAL A 43 -7.08 -6.66 3.06
N PHE A 44 -7.73 -7.67 3.64
CA PHE A 44 -7.13 -8.43 4.72
C PHE A 44 -6.75 -9.84 4.26
N ALA A 45 -5.45 -10.07 4.07
CA ALA A 45 -4.94 -11.38 3.69
C ALA A 45 -5.21 -12.42 4.79
N GLY A 46 -5.98 -13.45 4.45
CA GLY A 46 -6.38 -14.55 5.34
C GLY A 46 -7.77 -14.41 5.94
N GLN A 47 -8.43 -13.25 5.83
CA GLN A 47 -9.83 -13.06 6.21
C GLN A 47 -10.69 -12.86 4.96
N ASP A 48 -10.25 -11.98 4.05
CA ASP A 48 -10.95 -11.69 2.80
C ASP A 48 -10.16 -12.26 1.61
N ALA A 49 -10.26 -13.58 1.39
CA ALA A 49 -9.49 -14.28 0.36
C ALA A 49 -9.75 -13.73 -1.05
N ASP A 50 -11.02 -13.58 -1.43
CA ASP A 50 -11.41 -13.11 -2.77
C ASP A 50 -11.01 -11.66 -3.02
N ALA A 51 -11.21 -10.78 -2.03
CA ALA A 51 -10.81 -9.38 -2.12
C ALA A 51 -9.28 -9.25 -2.23
N THR A 52 -8.54 -10.06 -1.46
CA THR A 52 -7.08 -10.09 -1.50
C THR A 52 -6.56 -10.62 -2.83
N ALA A 53 -7.15 -11.70 -3.36
CA ALA A 53 -6.79 -12.27 -4.65
C ALA A 53 -7.04 -11.26 -5.78
N ARG A 54 -8.19 -10.58 -5.76
CA ARG A 54 -8.53 -9.52 -6.72
C ARG A 54 -7.60 -8.32 -6.59
N ALA A 55 -7.21 -7.90 -5.38
CA ALA A 55 -6.23 -6.82 -5.22
C ALA A 55 -4.87 -7.21 -5.82
N ARG A 56 -4.41 -8.44 -5.54
CA ARG A 56 -3.14 -8.98 -6.03
C ARG A 56 -3.09 -9.16 -7.55
N SER A 57 -4.22 -9.43 -8.21
CA SER A 57 -4.23 -9.51 -9.68
C SER A 57 -3.87 -8.18 -10.37
N TYR A 58 -4.02 -7.05 -9.66
CA TYR A 58 -3.57 -5.74 -10.13
C TYR A 58 -2.09 -5.45 -9.81
N PHE A 59 -1.41 -6.28 -9.00
CA PHE A 59 -0.01 -6.09 -8.60
C PHE A 59 0.94 -6.75 -9.61
N THR A 60 0.85 -6.33 -10.87
CA THR A 60 1.61 -6.96 -11.97
C THR A 60 3.12 -6.83 -11.73
N GLY A 61 3.83 -7.96 -11.78
CA GLY A 61 5.29 -8.01 -11.58
C GLY A 61 5.75 -8.20 -10.13
N TYR A 62 4.82 -8.32 -9.17
CA TYR A 62 5.16 -8.51 -7.76
C TYR A 62 4.61 -9.84 -7.23
N PRO A 63 5.43 -10.66 -6.55
CA PRO A 63 4.95 -11.90 -5.95
C PRO A 63 3.97 -11.62 -4.79
N PRO A 64 3.02 -12.52 -4.51
CA PRO A 64 2.12 -12.37 -3.38
C PRO A 64 2.88 -12.49 -2.05
N SER A 65 2.85 -11.43 -1.27
CA SER A 65 3.42 -11.33 0.07
C SER A 65 2.45 -10.59 1.00
N SER A 66 2.76 -10.57 2.30
CA SER A 66 1.97 -9.84 3.30
C SER A 66 2.84 -9.43 4.48
N PRO A 67 2.76 -8.17 4.94
CA PRO A 67 1.98 -7.05 4.37
C PRO A 67 2.51 -6.56 3.01
N GLN A 68 1.65 -5.89 2.24
CA GLN A 68 2.01 -5.20 0.99
C GLN A 68 1.30 -3.84 0.89
N MET A 69 1.90 -2.87 0.22
CA MET A 69 1.28 -1.56 -0.02
C MET A 69 1.51 -1.11 -1.45
N ALA A 70 0.44 -0.89 -2.19
CA ALA A 70 0.45 -0.56 -3.61
C ALA A 70 -0.15 0.83 -3.83
N LEU A 71 0.54 1.70 -4.55
CA LEU A 71 0.02 2.97 -5.02
C LEU A 71 -0.34 2.86 -6.50
N PHE A 72 -1.56 3.24 -6.82
CA PHE A 72 -2.08 3.30 -8.17
C PHE A 72 -2.34 4.75 -8.57
N LYS A 73 -2.10 5.04 -9.84
CA LYS A 73 -2.51 6.27 -10.51
C LYS A 73 -3.17 5.89 -11.83
N ASP A 74 -4.35 6.42 -12.10
CA ASP A 74 -5.09 6.17 -13.35
C ASP A 74 -5.31 4.67 -13.63
N GLY A 75 -5.52 3.89 -12.57
CA GLY A 75 -5.67 2.42 -12.63
C GLY A 75 -4.37 1.64 -12.88
N LYS A 76 -3.21 2.31 -12.98
CA LYS A 76 -1.89 1.67 -13.16
C LYS A 76 -1.11 1.65 -11.85
N LEU A 77 -0.42 0.54 -11.59
CA LEU A 77 0.50 0.42 -10.46
C LEU A 77 1.73 1.30 -10.73
N VAL A 78 1.96 2.29 -9.87
CA VAL A 78 3.09 3.24 -10.00
C VAL A 78 4.14 3.06 -8.92
N PHE A 79 3.77 2.52 -7.76
CA PHE A 79 4.69 2.25 -6.66
C PHE A 79 4.18 1.08 -5.82
N MET A 80 5.09 0.29 -5.26
CA MET A 80 4.77 -0.90 -4.48
C MET A 80 5.83 -1.16 -3.40
N LEU A 81 5.38 -1.48 -2.19
CA LEU A 81 6.20 -2.00 -1.11
C LEU A 81 5.78 -3.44 -0.80
N GLU A 82 6.73 -4.36 -0.91
CA GLU A 82 6.56 -5.75 -0.55
C GLU A 82 6.91 -6.00 0.92
N ARG A 83 6.61 -7.20 1.42
CA ARG A 83 7.00 -7.61 2.78
C ARG A 83 8.48 -7.35 3.08
N LYS A 84 9.39 -7.67 2.16
CA LYS A 84 10.84 -7.45 2.33
C LYS A 84 11.22 -5.97 2.54
N ASN A 85 10.40 -5.04 2.06
CA ASN A 85 10.58 -3.60 2.22
C ASN A 85 9.96 -3.08 3.52
N ILE A 86 9.23 -3.90 4.28
CA ILE A 86 8.47 -3.54 5.48
C ILE A 86 8.98 -4.29 6.72
N GLU A 87 9.38 -5.55 6.53
CA GLU A 87 9.89 -6.42 7.57
C GLU A 87 11.23 -5.89 8.10
N GLY A 88 11.34 -5.77 9.43
CA GLY A 88 12.55 -5.24 10.08
C GLY A 88 12.75 -3.73 9.99
N ARG A 89 11.93 -3.00 9.21
CA ARG A 89 12.02 -1.54 9.09
C ARG A 89 11.04 -0.81 10.03
N PRO A 90 11.45 0.32 10.63
CA PRO A 90 10.58 1.10 11.49
C PRO A 90 9.52 1.84 10.65
N ALA A 91 8.36 2.11 11.25
CA ALA A 91 7.24 2.74 10.57
C ALA A 91 7.56 4.11 9.92
N PRO A 92 8.37 5.00 10.53
CA PRO A 92 8.75 6.28 9.91
C PRO A 92 9.49 6.13 8.58
N ASP A 93 10.39 5.15 8.45
CA ASP A 93 11.14 4.93 7.22
C ASP A 93 10.23 4.45 6.09
N ILE A 94 9.29 3.56 6.43
CA ILE A 94 8.29 3.06 5.48
C ILE A 94 7.33 4.18 5.08
N ALA A 95 6.97 5.05 6.02
CA ALA A 95 6.16 6.23 5.73
C ALA A 95 6.91 7.20 4.81
N ALA A 96 8.21 7.41 5.01
CA ALA A 96 9.03 8.25 4.14
C ALA A 96 9.05 7.75 2.69
N ASP A 97 9.18 6.42 2.48
CA ASP A 97 9.08 5.82 1.15
C ASP A 97 7.71 6.08 0.51
N LEU A 98 6.63 5.93 1.29
CA LEU A 98 5.27 6.19 0.82
C LEU A 98 5.05 7.67 0.49
N THR A 99 5.49 8.59 1.35
CA THR A 99 5.34 10.04 1.10
C THR A 99 6.16 10.51 -0.08
N ALA A 100 7.36 9.95 -0.30
CA ALA A 100 8.16 10.23 -1.50
C ALA A 100 7.43 9.76 -2.79
N ALA A 101 6.76 8.62 -2.73
CA ALA A 101 5.89 8.17 -3.82
C ALA A 101 4.67 9.10 -3.98
N PHE A 102 4.06 9.56 -2.88
CA PHE A 102 2.93 10.48 -2.96
C PHE A 102 3.34 11.82 -3.57
N ASP A 103 4.49 12.37 -3.22
CA ASP A 103 5.02 13.60 -3.83
C ASP A 103 5.32 13.45 -5.32
N SER A 104 5.59 12.23 -5.79
CA SER A 104 5.83 11.95 -7.20
C SER A 104 4.54 11.76 -8.00
N TYR A 105 3.51 11.17 -7.39
CA TYR A 105 2.32 10.68 -8.12
C TYR A 105 1.01 11.38 -7.75
N CYS A 106 0.87 11.96 -6.56
CA CYS A 106 -0.35 12.57 -6.02
C CYS A 106 -0.38 14.10 -6.13
N ARG A 107 0.38 14.68 -7.08
CA ARG A 107 0.28 16.10 -7.44
C ARG A 107 -0.97 16.39 -8.26
#